data_AF-A0A2T4BEK6-F1
#
_entry.id   AF-A0A2T4BEK6-F1
#
_cell.length_a   1.000
_cell.length_b   1.000
_cell.length_c   1.000
_cell.angle_alpha   90.00
_cell.angle_beta   90.00
_cell.angle_gamma   90.00
#
_symmetry.space_group_name_H-M   'P 1'
#
loop_
_entity.id
_entity.type
_entity.pdbx_description
1 polymer ?
#
loop_
_entity_poly.entity_id
_entity_poly.type
_entity_poly.pdbx_seq_one_letter_code
_entity_poly.pdbx_strand_id
1 'polypeptide(L)'
;MGSLPTEFSPFPRLPAELRLKVWKSVPRPSRVIGILPPASDWYRHHFRYIGSRASRRAEEQSTQQRYHYRYIVQPKEHAIFPLLHANHEARAVWLPHFFQPSHFCNVSGVDIRFDTPFISYDTDTFTVFDGWPSKGIPEDVFLNPLLADTNDEPVDGFIALDRNRITNVALCEIPGDMQAFASALAIRTLPNIQTLTILALGPDAKWEPESLAAAGSGVDITYSLSVLEMLAVDVQRMNADIYDLPLELVQKSPFFNDARLRHAVALSPNIRPLGRYKTFVLSLLWHELREEHAAEAVTASWWDYVEYLFGSGAGSNDAKCPLMLRGCGADGHTRREMMGWRPRFEVNYKLLAAADWRVELERIGIVKS
;
A
#
# COMPACT_ATOMS: atom_id res chain seq x y z
N MET A 1 32.85 -7.94 -46.37
CA MET A 1 31.60 -8.11 -45.62
C MET A 1 31.84 -9.20 -44.59
N GLY A 2 31.99 -8.85 -43.31
CA GLY A 2 32.23 -9.82 -42.25
C GLY A 2 30.93 -10.56 -41.93
N SER A 3 30.95 -11.89 -42.01
CA SER A 3 29.84 -12.76 -41.62
C SER A 3 29.52 -12.57 -40.15
N LEU A 4 28.27 -12.23 -39.83
CA LEU A 4 27.75 -12.25 -38.46
C LEU A 4 27.84 -13.69 -37.92
N PRO A 5 28.28 -13.89 -36.66
CA PRO A 5 28.39 -15.22 -36.09
C PRO A 5 27.00 -15.87 -36.01
N THR A 6 26.88 -17.06 -36.60
CA THR A 6 25.61 -17.79 -36.78
C THR A 6 25.18 -18.58 -35.53
N GLU A 7 26.05 -18.72 -34.53
CA GLU A 7 25.77 -19.49 -33.32
C GLU A 7 26.17 -18.71 -32.07
N PHE A 8 25.19 -18.42 -31.21
CA PHE A 8 25.44 -17.86 -29.88
C PHE A 8 26.03 -18.95 -28.97
N SER A 9 27.15 -18.64 -28.32
CA SER A 9 27.70 -19.51 -27.29
C SER A 9 26.68 -19.67 -26.14
N PRO A 10 26.42 -20.90 -25.66
CA PRO A 10 25.52 -21.10 -24.54
C PRO A 10 26.06 -20.38 -23.31
N PHE A 11 25.16 -19.87 -22.46
CA PHE A 11 25.52 -18.99 -21.34
C PHE A 11 26.72 -19.47 -20.50
N PRO A 12 26.82 -20.75 -20.08
CA PRO A 12 27.95 -21.22 -19.27
C PRO A 12 29.33 -21.15 -19.97
N ARG A 13 29.35 -21.09 -21.32
CA ARG A 13 30.58 -21.01 -22.13
C ARG A 13 30.98 -19.58 -22.47
N LEU A 14 30.18 -18.58 -22.08
CA LEU A 14 30.54 -17.18 -22.27
C LEU A 14 31.74 -16.81 -21.38
N PRO A 15 32.62 -15.88 -21.85
CA PRO A 15 33.62 -15.24 -21.00
C PRO A 15 33.00 -14.72 -19.70
N ALA A 16 33.73 -14.82 -18.58
CA ALA A 16 33.23 -14.43 -17.26
C ALA A 16 32.72 -12.99 -17.23
N GLU A 17 33.39 -12.08 -17.91
CA GLU A 17 32.97 -10.67 -18.04
C GLU A 17 31.57 -10.52 -18.67
N LEU A 18 31.26 -11.31 -19.70
CA LEU A 18 29.95 -11.30 -20.35
C LEU A 18 28.90 -11.96 -19.45
N ARG A 19 29.22 -13.06 -18.77
CA ARG A 19 28.31 -13.70 -17.79
C ARG A 19 27.94 -12.75 -16.66
N LEU A 20 28.91 -12.03 -16.11
CA LEU A 20 28.67 -11.02 -15.08
C LEU A 20 27.81 -9.85 -15.59
N LYS A 21 28.01 -9.40 -16.83
CA LYS A 21 27.16 -8.37 -17.44
C LYS A 21 25.71 -8.84 -17.57
N VAL A 22 25.51 -10.07 -18.04
CA VAL A 22 24.17 -10.66 -18.12
C VAL A 22 23.55 -10.76 -16.73
N TRP A 23 24.28 -11.26 -15.73
CA TRP A 23 23.76 -11.33 -14.37
C TRP A 23 23.34 -9.98 -13.85
N LYS A 24 24.16 -8.93 -14.03
CA LYS A 24 23.83 -7.55 -13.64
C LYS A 24 22.67 -6.94 -14.42
N SER A 25 22.38 -7.42 -15.63
CA SER A 25 21.29 -6.92 -16.46
C SER A 25 19.93 -7.53 -16.15
N VAL A 26 19.87 -8.63 -15.38
CA VAL A 26 18.57 -9.23 -15.06
C VAL A 26 17.80 -8.28 -14.13
N PRO A 27 16.56 -7.90 -14.48
CA PRO A 27 15.77 -7.02 -13.64
C PRO A 27 15.49 -7.67 -12.29
N ARG A 28 15.57 -6.85 -11.23
CA ARG A 28 15.13 -7.25 -9.89
C ARG A 28 13.60 -7.22 -9.85
N PRO A 29 12.95 -8.16 -9.15
CA PRO A 29 11.50 -8.15 -9.02
C PRO A 29 11.04 -6.89 -8.28
N SER A 30 9.97 -6.27 -8.77
CA SER A 30 9.23 -5.26 -8.01
C SER A 30 8.36 -5.98 -6.99
N ARG A 31 8.58 -5.73 -5.71
CA ARG A 31 7.81 -6.36 -4.62
C ARG A 31 7.19 -5.31 -3.73
N VAL A 32 6.02 -5.62 -3.19
CA VAL A 32 5.40 -4.89 -2.09
C VAL A 32 5.55 -5.72 -0.83
N ILE A 33 6.11 -5.12 0.21
CA ILE A 33 6.33 -5.74 1.51
C ILE A 33 5.59 -4.92 2.56
N GLY A 34 4.67 -5.54 3.30
CA GLY A 34 3.91 -4.85 4.33
C GLY A 34 3.67 -5.72 5.54
N ILE A 35 3.61 -5.09 6.71
CA ILE A 35 3.33 -5.75 7.98
C ILE A 35 1.82 -5.86 8.18
N LEU A 36 1.35 -7.05 8.57
CA LEU A 36 -0.04 -7.31 8.87
C LEU A 36 -0.17 -8.21 10.11
N PRO A 37 -1.19 -8.00 10.96
CA PRO A 37 -1.51 -8.94 12.02
C PRO A 37 -2.05 -10.25 11.41
N PRO A 38 -2.12 -11.33 12.20
CA PRO A 38 -2.91 -12.50 11.87
C PRO A 38 -4.27 -12.14 11.29
N ALA A 39 -4.62 -12.80 10.18
CA ALA A 39 -5.90 -12.53 9.52
C ALA A 39 -7.09 -12.82 10.44
N SER A 40 -7.01 -13.86 11.28
CA SER A 40 -8.01 -14.16 12.32
C SER A 40 -8.29 -12.96 13.23
N ASP A 41 -7.21 -12.37 13.78
CA ASP A 41 -7.30 -11.24 14.71
C ASP A 41 -7.83 -10.00 14.01
N TRP A 42 -7.39 -9.77 12.77
CA TRP A 42 -7.88 -8.68 11.94
C TRP A 42 -9.40 -8.77 11.71
N TYR A 43 -9.86 -9.94 11.26
CA TYR A 43 -11.28 -10.21 11.00
C TYR A 43 -12.12 -10.06 12.27
N ARG A 44 -11.59 -10.51 13.40
CA ARG A 44 -12.22 -10.39 14.70
C ARG A 44 -12.36 -8.93 15.14
N HIS A 45 -11.39 -8.07 14.87
CA HIS A 45 -11.47 -6.65 15.23
C HIS A 45 -12.45 -5.89 14.33
N HIS A 46 -12.41 -6.15 13.01
CA HIS A 46 -13.21 -5.39 12.03
C HIS A 46 -14.59 -5.98 11.74
N PHE A 47 -15.02 -7.00 12.49
CA PHE A 47 -16.22 -7.78 12.17
C PHE A 47 -17.48 -6.93 11.99
N ARG A 48 -17.65 -5.88 12.80
CA ARG A 48 -18.81 -4.97 12.72
C ARG A 48 -18.79 -4.11 11.44
N TYR A 49 -17.61 -3.73 10.97
CA TYR A 49 -17.44 -2.89 9.79
C TYR A 49 -17.53 -3.67 8.48
N ILE A 50 -17.10 -4.94 8.48
CA ILE A 50 -17.06 -5.78 7.27
C ILE A 50 -18.28 -6.73 7.13
N GLY A 51 -19.19 -6.71 8.10
CA GLY A 51 -20.46 -7.45 8.08
C GLY A 51 -20.29 -8.95 7.83
N SER A 52 -21.03 -9.49 6.86
CA SER A 52 -21.02 -10.93 6.51
C SER A 52 -19.68 -11.47 6.00
N ARG A 53 -18.68 -10.60 5.71
CA ARG A 53 -17.32 -11.06 5.40
C ARG A 53 -16.61 -11.67 6.61
N ALA A 54 -17.00 -11.30 7.83
CA ALA A 54 -16.37 -11.78 9.06
C ALA A 54 -16.74 -13.23 9.40
N SER A 55 -17.97 -13.65 9.06
CA SER A 55 -18.54 -14.93 9.50
C SER A 55 -18.07 -16.14 8.70
N ARG A 56 -17.52 -15.96 7.49
CA ARG A 56 -17.16 -17.10 6.60
C ARG A 56 -15.76 -17.69 6.85
N ARG A 57 -15.00 -17.15 7.81
CA ARG A 57 -13.57 -17.49 8.01
C ARG A 57 -13.09 -17.49 9.46
N ALA A 58 -14.02 -17.45 10.43
CA ALA A 58 -13.70 -17.59 11.85
C ALA A 58 -13.21 -19.02 12.23
N GLU A 59 -13.26 -19.97 11.30
CA GLU A 59 -12.75 -21.32 11.47
C GLU A 59 -11.29 -21.42 11.05
N GLU A 60 -10.41 -20.89 11.89
CA GLU A 60 -9.06 -21.40 12.10
C GLU A 60 -8.61 -20.82 13.44
N GLN A 61 -9.10 -21.41 14.53
CA GLN A 61 -8.44 -21.28 15.83
C GLN A 61 -7.07 -21.93 15.70
N SER A 62 -6.08 -21.19 15.22
CA SER A 62 -4.71 -21.69 15.22
C SER A 62 -4.22 -21.72 16.65
N THR A 63 -4.04 -22.92 17.15
CA THR A 63 -3.14 -23.28 18.24
C THR A 63 -1.91 -22.36 18.30
N GLN A 64 -1.73 -21.66 19.42
CA GLN A 64 -0.56 -20.84 19.80
C GLN A 64 0.09 -20.06 18.64
N GLN A 65 -0.54 -18.95 18.26
CA GLN A 65 0.07 -17.99 17.34
C GLN A 65 1.36 -17.44 17.97
N ARG A 66 2.52 -17.76 17.37
CA ARG A 66 3.86 -17.42 17.89
C ARG A 66 4.36 -16.02 17.51
N TYR A 67 3.52 -15.22 16.86
CA TYR A 67 3.88 -13.88 16.38
C TYR A 67 2.66 -12.97 16.46
N HIS A 68 2.91 -11.69 16.72
CA HIS A 68 1.90 -10.63 16.73
C HIS A 68 1.68 -10.08 15.32
N TYR A 69 2.74 -10.03 14.51
CA TYR A 69 2.68 -9.52 13.13
C TYR A 69 3.53 -10.34 12.17
N ARG A 70 3.21 -10.23 10.89
CA ARG A 70 4.01 -10.80 9.81
C ARG A 70 4.22 -9.82 8.66
N TYR A 71 5.46 -9.75 8.19
CA TYR A 71 5.79 -9.11 6.93
C TYR A 71 5.42 -10.03 5.76
N ILE A 72 4.41 -9.62 5.00
CA ILE A 72 3.96 -10.28 3.79
C ILE A 72 4.65 -9.66 2.59
N VAL A 73 5.01 -10.50 1.64
CA VAL A 73 5.56 -10.11 0.34
C VAL A 73 4.58 -10.47 -0.77
N GLN A 74 4.40 -9.56 -1.71
CA GLN A 74 3.74 -9.82 -3.00
C GLN A 74 4.62 -9.31 -4.15
N PRO A 75 4.62 -9.99 -5.32
CA PRO A 75 4.03 -11.30 -5.55
C PRO A 75 4.73 -12.40 -4.74
N LYS A 76 3.99 -13.41 -4.27
CA LYS A 76 4.55 -14.52 -3.48
C LYS A 76 5.60 -15.33 -4.24
N GLU A 77 5.47 -15.44 -5.56
CA GLU A 77 6.47 -16.09 -6.42
C GLU A 77 7.84 -15.38 -6.41
N HIS A 78 7.87 -14.11 -5.99
CA HIS A 78 9.09 -13.32 -5.81
C HIS A 78 9.49 -13.16 -4.34
N ALA A 79 8.86 -13.93 -3.43
CA ALA A 79 9.27 -13.97 -2.03
C ALA A 79 10.76 -14.32 -1.88
N ILE A 80 11.28 -15.12 -2.81
CA ILE A 80 12.70 -15.41 -2.94
C ILE A 80 13.13 -15.03 -4.35
N PHE A 81 14.13 -14.17 -4.50
CA PHE A 81 14.65 -13.80 -5.81
C PHE A 81 15.33 -15.02 -6.47
N PRO A 82 14.80 -15.55 -7.60
CA PRO A 82 15.27 -16.84 -8.13
C PRO A 82 16.77 -16.90 -8.43
N LEU A 83 17.39 -15.77 -8.82
CA LEU A 83 18.82 -15.73 -9.15
C LEU A 83 19.75 -15.98 -7.95
N LEU A 84 19.27 -15.81 -6.71
CA LEU A 84 20.04 -16.17 -5.51
C LEU A 84 20.28 -17.70 -5.40
N HIS A 85 19.47 -18.48 -6.12
CA HIS A 85 19.53 -19.93 -6.18
C HIS A 85 20.13 -20.47 -7.49
N ALA A 86 20.38 -19.62 -8.49
CA ALA A 86 20.85 -20.05 -9.81
C ALA A 86 22.24 -20.71 -9.77
N ASN A 87 23.25 -19.99 -9.28
CA ASN A 87 24.62 -20.50 -9.05
C ASN A 87 25.43 -19.53 -8.18
N HIS A 88 26.69 -19.89 -7.89
CA HIS A 88 27.60 -19.08 -7.09
C HIS A 88 27.89 -17.69 -7.68
N GLU A 89 28.02 -17.59 -9.01
CA GLU A 89 28.32 -16.32 -9.68
C GLU A 89 27.14 -15.33 -9.58
N ALA A 90 25.93 -15.79 -9.86
CA ALA A 90 24.71 -14.98 -9.70
C ALA A 90 24.52 -14.55 -8.24
N ARG A 91 24.75 -15.46 -7.28
CA ARG A 91 24.66 -15.15 -5.85
C ARG A 91 25.69 -14.09 -5.43
N ALA A 92 26.93 -14.19 -5.90
CA ALA A 92 27.98 -13.21 -5.58
C ALA A 92 27.66 -11.81 -6.11
N VAL A 93 26.96 -11.72 -7.26
CA VAL A 93 26.49 -10.44 -7.82
C VAL A 93 25.35 -9.87 -6.98
N TRP A 94 24.38 -10.70 -6.60
CA TRP A 94 23.10 -10.19 -6.10
C TRP A 94 22.97 -10.14 -4.59
N LEU A 95 23.54 -11.10 -3.85
CA LEU A 95 23.40 -11.18 -2.39
C LEU A 95 23.77 -9.88 -1.65
N PRO A 96 24.82 -9.12 -2.04
CA PRO A 96 25.17 -7.85 -1.39
C PRO A 96 24.07 -6.77 -1.46
N HIS A 97 23.12 -6.89 -2.38
CA HIS A 97 22.01 -5.94 -2.53
C HIS A 97 20.81 -6.28 -1.64
N PHE A 98 20.86 -7.38 -0.90
CA PHE A 98 19.77 -7.82 -0.03
C PHE A 98 20.19 -7.76 1.45
N PHE A 99 19.25 -7.33 2.28
CA PHE A 99 19.28 -7.51 3.72
C PHE A 99 18.55 -8.81 4.07
N GLN A 100 19.12 -9.57 5.00
CA GLN A 100 18.55 -10.82 5.49
C GLN A 100 18.02 -10.61 6.92
N PRO A 101 16.74 -10.31 7.12
CA PRO A 101 16.15 -10.26 8.45
C PRO A 101 16.15 -11.64 9.10
N SER A 102 16.15 -11.68 10.44
CA SER A 102 15.83 -12.92 11.16
C SER A 102 14.39 -13.31 10.86
N HIS A 103 14.14 -14.59 10.56
CA HIS A 103 12.80 -15.08 10.23
C HIS A 103 11.77 -14.80 11.34
N PHE A 104 12.22 -14.83 12.60
CA PHE A 104 11.50 -14.34 13.76
C PHE A 104 12.38 -13.32 14.50
N CYS A 105 11.80 -12.20 14.90
CA CYS A 105 12.44 -11.24 15.80
C CYS A 105 11.43 -10.71 16.81
N ASN A 106 11.92 -10.31 17.99
CA ASN A 106 11.14 -9.57 18.97
C ASN A 106 11.70 -8.15 19.02
N VAL A 107 10.84 -7.15 18.78
CA VAL A 107 11.20 -5.73 18.84
C VAL A 107 10.19 -5.04 19.73
N SER A 108 10.66 -4.43 20.82
CA SER A 108 9.82 -3.70 21.78
C SER A 108 8.65 -4.53 22.34
N GLY A 109 8.86 -5.84 22.55
CA GLY A 109 7.83 -6.76 23.02
C GLY A 109 6.91 -7.29 21.92
N VAL A 110 7.11 -6.89 20.66
CA VAL A 110 6.32 -7.33 19.52
C VAL A 110 7.07 -8.42 18.75
N ASP A 111 6.54 -9.63 18.79
CA ASP A 111 7.02 -10.75 17.96
C ASP A 111 6.59 -10.59 16.49
N ILE A 112 7.57 -10.55 15.60
CA ILE A 112 7.41 -10.33 14.17
C ILE A 112 7.96 -11.52 13.40
N ARG A 113 7.21 -11.95 12.38
CA ARG A 113 7.62 -12.98 11.42
C ARG A 113 7.88 -12.38 10.04
N PHE A 114 8.94 -12.78 9.36
CA PHE A 114 9.20 -12.40 7.97
C PHE A 114 8.89 -13.58 7.03
N ASP A 115 7.93 -13.42 6.11
CA ASP A 115 7.62 -14.46 5.11
C ASP A 115 8.58 -14.44 3.92
N THR A 116 9.49 -13.46 3.84
CA THR A 116 10.59 -13.42 2.88
C THR A 116 11.94 -13.45 3.61
N PRO A 117 12.90 -14.27 3.16
CA PRO A 117 14.24 -14.32 3.75
C PRO A 117 15.14 -13.15 3.32
N PHE A 118 14.78 -12.40 2.28
CA PHE A 118 15.61 -11.34 1.72
C PHE A 118 14.77 -10.12 1.33
N ILE A 119 15.17 -8.95 1.81
CA ILE A 119 14.59 -7.66 1.42
C ILE A 119 15.64 -6.79 0.73
N SER A 120 15.21 -5.96 -0.21
CA SER A 120 16.04 -5.04 -0.98
C SER A 120 15.49 -3.63 -0.76
N TYR A 121 16.23 -2.83 0.01
CA TYR A 121 15.87 -1.43 0.25
C TYR A 121 15.91 -0.56 -1.02
N ASP A 122 16.59 -1.03 -2.06
CA ASP A 122 16.70 -0.34 -3.36
C ASP A 122 15.44 -0.51 -4.22
N THR A 123 14.75 -1.65 -4.11
CA THR A 123 13.72 -2.04 -5.09
C THR A 123 12.39 -2.44 -4.48
N ASP A 124 12.38 -2.91 -3.24
CA ASP A 124 11.13 -3.25 -2.58
C ASP A 124 10.40 -1.98 -2.17
N THR A 125 9.08 -2.00 -2.35
CA THR A 125 8.19 -0.96 -1.87
C THR A 125 7.61 -1.40 -0.53
N PHE A 126 7.92 -0.66 0.54
CA PHE A 126 7.44 -0.98 1.88
C PHE A 126 6.10 -0.28 2.11
N THR A 127 5.07 -1.03 2.54
CA THR A 127 3.71 -0.50 2.61
C THR A 127 3.12 -0.58 4.01
N VAL A 128 2.30 0.44 4.33
CA VAL A 128 1.31 0.38 5.41
C VAL A 128 -0.04 0.07 4.76
N PHE A 129 -0.57 -1.12 5.04
CA PHE A 129 -1.76 -1.68 4.38
C PHE A 129 -3.08 -1.13 4.95
N ASP A 130 -3.11 -0.84 6.25
CA ASP A 130 -4.24 -0.28 6.98
C ASP A 130 -3.69 0.33 8.29
N GLY A 131 -4.32 1.39 8.80
CA GLY A 131 -3.95 1.99 10.08
C GLY A 131 -4.40 1.07 11.20
N TRP A 132 -3.49 0.22 11.68
CA TRP A 132 -3.84 -0.79 12.67
C TRP A 132 -3.47 -0.35 14.09
N PRO A 133 -4.36 -0.52 15.09
CA PRO A 133 -4.04 -0.13 16.45
C PRO A 133 -3.09 -1.13 17.11
N SER A 134 -2.20 -0.54 17.90
CA SER A 134 -1.60 -0.97 19.16
C SER A 134 -0.96 -2.33 19.37
N LYS A 135 0.00 -2.35 20.30
CA LYS A 135 0.83 -3.50 20.68
C LYS A 135 -0.01 -4.77 20.84
N GLY A 136 0.03 -5.63 19.82
CA GLY A 136 -0.20 -7.05 19.94
C GLY A 136 -1.51 -7.46 20.62
N ILE A 137 -2.52 -7.78 19.80
CA ILE A 137 -3.77 -8.45 20.21
C ILE A 137 -4.64 -7.55 21.10
N PRO A 138 -5.83 -7.10 20.63
CA PRO A 138 -6.79 -6.46 21.53
C PRO A 138 -7.09 -7.44 22.68
N GLU A 139 -6.79 -7.05 23.92
CA GLU A 139 -7.37 -7.70 25.09
C GLU A 139 -8.88 -7.64 24.93
N ASP A 140 -9.50 -8.74 24.49
CA ASP A 140 -10.92 -9.01 24.38
C ASP A 140 -11.84 -7.76 24.47
N VAL A 141 -11.68 -6.80 23.54
CA VAL A 141 -12.58 -5.63 23.42
C VAL A 141 -13.87 -6.08 22.70
N PHE A 142 -14.49 -7.15 23.21
CA PHE A 142 -15.90 -7.43 22.96
C PHE A 142 -16.80 -6.46 23.73
N LEU A 143 -16.25 -5.70 24.67
CA LEU A 143 -16.97 -4.79 25.53
C LEU A 143 -16.45 -3.37 25.30
N ASN A 144 -17.21 -2.60 24.52
CA ASN A 144 -17.22 -1.14 24.52
C ASN A 144 -16.08 -0.41 23.75
N PRO A 145 -16.37 0.33 22.66
CA PRO A 145 -15.40 1.24 22.03
C PRO A 145 -14.92 2.38 22.94
N LEU A 146 -15.51 2.54 24.13
CA LEU A 146 -15.05 3.42 25.20
C LEU A 146 -13.94 2.80 26.09
N LEU A 147 -13.54 1.55 25.82
CA LEU A 147 -12.47 0.82 26.51
C LEU A 147 -11.31 0.44 25.58
N ALA A 148 -11.23 1.05 24.38
CA ALA A 148 -9.93 1.11 23.70
C ALA A 148 -8.97 1.76 24.70
N ASP A 149 -7.98 1.00 25.19
CA ASP A 149 -7.05 1.51 26.18
C ASP A 149 -6.44 2.78 25.59
N THR A 150 -6.65 3.93 26.23
CA THR A 150 -6.20 5.23 25.69
C THR A 150 -4.67 5.32 25.60
N ASN A 151 -3.96 4.27 26.05
CA ASN A 151 -2.51 4.14 26.08
C ASN A 151 -1.94 3.25 24.96
N ASP A 152 -2.79 2.76 24.07
CA ASP A 152 -2.41 1.78 23.06
C ASP A 152 -1.78 2.48 21.84
N GLU A 153 -0.46 2.68 21.89
CA GLU A 153 0.30 3.35 20.83
C GLU A 153 0.31 2.53 19.53
N PRO A 154 0.00 3.11 18.36
CA PRO A 154 0.01 2.41 17.08
C PRO A 154 1.39 1.80 16.81
N VAL A 155 1.40 0.55 16.33
CA VAL A 155 2.65 -0.13 15.98
C VAL A 155 3.28 0.57 14.78
N ASP A 156 4.59 0.85 14.88
CA ASP A 156 5.40 1.34 13.78
C ASP A 156 5.22 0.43 12.55
N GLY A 157 4.73 0.98 11.42
CA GLY A 157 4.50 0.22 10.18
C GLY A 157 5.77 -0.35 9.54
N PHE A 158 6.93 0.12 9.95
CA PHE A 158 8.26 -0.30 9.52
C PHE A 158 9.09 -0.86 10.69
N ILE A 159 8.44 -1.32 11.76
CA ILE A 159 9.10 -1.99 12.88
C ILE A 159 10.03 -3.11 12.41
N ALA A 160 11.20 -3.25 13.02
CA ALA A 160 12.26 -4.18 12.61
C ALA A 160 12.90 -3.91 11.22
N LEU A 161 12.55 -2.80 10.55
CA LEU A 161 13.24 -2.31 9.36
C LEU A 161 14.07 -1.05 9.70
N ASP A 162 15.09 -0.79 8.88
CA ASP A 162 15.90 0.42 9.00
C ASP A 162 15.25 1.55 8.20
N ARG A 163 14.53 2.43 8.91
CA ARG A 163 13.86 3.61 8.32
C ARG A 163 14.80 4.52 7.51
N ASN A 164 16.10 4.56 7.83
CA ASN A 164 17.06 5.36 7.05
C ASN A 164 17.36 4.78 5.68
N ARG A 165 17.10 3.49 5.45
CA ARG A 165 17.36 2.83 4.18
C ARG A 165 16.11 2.74 3.29
N ILE A 166 14.94 3.03 3.83
CA ILE A 166 13.67 2.97 3.09
C ILE A 166 13.62 4.12 2.08
N THR A 167 13.57 3.78 0.80
CA THR A 167 13.49 4.73 -0.32
C THR A 167 12.15 4.69 -1.05
N ASN A 168 11.48 3.54 -1.05
CA ASN A 168 10.19 3.33 -1.73
C ASN A 168 9.12 2.95 -0.70
N VAL A 169 8.11 3.80 -0.57
CA VAL A 169 6.99 3.58 0.35
C VAL A 169 5.70 3.47 -0.46
N ALA A 170 4.79 2.59 -0.03
CA ALA A 170 3.42 2.56 -0.51
C ALA A 170 2.43 2.90 0.60
N LEU A 171 1.40 3.62 0.21
CA LEU A 171 0.23 3.93 1.02
C LEU A 171 -0.94 3.24 0.36
N CYS A 172 -1.50 2.25 1.05
CA CYS A 172 -2.77 1.68 0.64
C CYS A 172 -3.86 2.75 0.69
N GLU A 173 -4.90 2.60 -0.12
CA GLU A 173 -6.04 3.52 -0.11
C GLU A 173 -6.57 3.73 1.32
N ILE A 174 -6.91 5.00 1.61
CA ILE A 174 -7.09 5.56 2.96
C ILE A 174 -7.95 4.64 3.83
N PRO A 175 -7.38 4.17 4.95
CA PRO A 175 -8.15 3.41 5.91
C PRO A 175 -9.17 4.30 6.62
N GLY A 176 -10.21 3.67 7.19
CA GLY A 176 -11.21 4.38 7.99
C GLY A 176 -10.62 5.16 9.18
N ASP A 177 -9.42 4.76 9.64
CA ASP A 177 -8.66 5.40 10.71
C ASP A 177 -7.37 6.06 10.17
N MET A 178 -7.44 7.38 9.98
CA MET A 178 -6.30 8.17 9.49
C MET A 178 -5.20 8.36 10.54
N GLN A 179 -5.55 8.38 11.83
CA GLN A 179 -4.59 8.64 12.89
C GLN A 179 -3.63 7.47 13.06
N ALA A 180 -4.17 6.25 13.17
CA ALA A 180 -3.36 5.05 13.25
C ALA A 180 -2.48 4.90 12.00
N PHE A 181 -3.03 5.24 10.83
CA PHE A 181 -2.30 5.19 9.56
C PHE A 181 -1.14 6.19 9.48
N ALA A 182 -1.38 7.46 9.78
CA ALA A 182 -0.36 8.49 9.76
C ALA A 182 0.74 8.21 10.80
N SER A 183 0.35 7.69 11.96
CA SER A 183 1.28 7.30 13.03
C SER A 183 2.14 6.10 12.62
N ALA A 184 1.57 5.06 12.02
CA ALA A 184 2.33 3.92 11.51
C ALA A 184 3.32 4.33 10.42
N LEU A 185 2.92 5.24 9.53
CA LEU A 185 3.80 5.82 8.52
C LEU A 185 4.92 6.66 9.15
N ALA A 186 4.58 7.55 10.10
CA ALA A 186 5.46 8.52 10.74
C ALA A 186 6.43 9.18 9.75
N ILE A 187 5.88 9.86 8.74
CA ILE A 187 6.61 10.34 7.55
C ILE A 187 7.91 11.11 7.86
N ARG A 188 7.95 11.86 8.97
CA ARG A 188 9.12 12.63 9.42
C ARG A 188 10.36 11.77 9.70
N THR A 189 10.15 10.49 9.99
CA THR A 189 11.22 9.54 10.35
C THR A 189 11.72 8.74 9.14
N LEU A 190 11.28 9.09 7.93
CA LEU A 190 11.69 8.46 6.67
C LEU A 190 12.46 9.47 5.80
N PRO A 191 13.74 9.76 6.12
CA PRO A 191 14.47 10.89 5.53
C PRO A 191 14.85 10.68 4.06
N ASN A 192 14.91 9.43 3.60
CA ASN A 192 15.46 9.06 2.30
C ASN A 192 14.39 8.58 1.30
N ILE A 193 13.11 8.89 1.54
CA ILE A 193 12.04 8.56 0.58
C ILE A 193 12.34 9.24 -0.75
N GLN A 194 12.35 8.42 -1.80
CA GLN A 194 12.45 8.83 -3.19
C GLN A 194 11.13 8.63 -3.92
N THR A 195 10.37 7.59 -3.56
CA THR A 195 9.10 7.25 -4.20
C THR A 195 8.01 7.00 -3.15
N LEU A 196 6.88 7.66 -3.34
CA LEU A 196 5.62 7.38 -2.65
C LEU A 196 4.63 6.78 -3.65
N THR A 197 4.18 5.56 -3.40
CA THR A 197 3.21 4.86 -4.24
C THR A 197 1.84 4.88 -3.61
N ILE A 198 0.83 5.34 -4.34
CA ILE A 198 -0.57 5.12 -3.98
C ILE A 198 -0.93 3.71 -4.47
N LEU A 199 -1.15 2.80 -3.52
CA LEU A 199 -1.41 1.40 -3.79
C LEU A 199 -2.92 1.14 -3.73
N ALA A 200 -3.53 1.00 -4.91
CA ALA A 200 -4.91 0.58 -5.03
C ALA A 200 -5.02 -0.93 -4.80
N LEU A 201 -6.07 -1.35 -4.10
CA LEU A 201 -6.40 -2.76 -3.95
C LEU A 201 -7.39 -3.17 -5.05
N GLY A 202 -7.14 -4.33 -5.64
CA GLY A 202 -7.97 -4.87 -6.71
C GLY A 202 -9.26 -5.52 -6.21
N PRO A 203 -10.00 -6.18 -7.13
CA PRO A 203 -11.18 -6.95 -6.79
C PRO A 203 -10.90 -8.03 -5.72
N ASP A 204 -11.89 -8.29 -4.87
CA ASP A 204 -11.82 -9.33 -3.84
C ASP A 204 -11.62 -10.71 -4.48
N ALA A 205 -10.50 -11.36 -4.15
CA ALA A 205 -10.10 -12.66 -4.66
C ALA A 205 -11.08 -13.80 -4.34
N LYS A 206 -12.03 -13.60 -3.42
CA LYS A 206 -13.04 -14.61 -3.07
C LYS A 206 -14.16 -14.72 -4.11
N TRP A 207 -14.28 -13.73 -4.99
CA TRP A 207 -15.30 -13.69 -6.04
C TRP A 207 -14.70 -14.25 -7.32
N GLU A 208 -15.48 -15.06 -8.03
CA GLU A 208 -15.10 -15.45 -9.39
C GLU A 208 -15.00 -14.19 -10.25
N PRO A 209 -13.98 -14.08 -11.12
CA PRO A 209 -13.87 -12.93 -12.01
C PRO A 209 -15.12 -12.74 -12.86
N GLU A 210 -15.83 -11.64 -12.61
CA GLU A 210 -17.00 -11.22 -13.36
C GLU A 210 -16.65 -10.03 -14.27
N SER A 211 -17.49 -9.80 -15.28
CA SER A 211 -17.29 -8.72 -16.23
C SER A 211 -17.43 -7.34 -15.58
N LEU A 212 -16.32 -6.64 -15.37
CA LEU A 212 -16.27 -5.26 -14.86
C LEU A 212 -16.75 -4.23 -15.89
N ALA A 213 -16.69 -4.57 -17.18
CA ALA A 213 -17.11 -3.71 -18.29
C ALA A 213 -18.63 -3.43 -18.36
N ALA A 214 -19.47 -4.30 -17.78
CA ALA A 214 -20.92 -4.24 -17.96
C ALA A 214 -21.65 -3.26 -17.03
N ALA A 215 -20.94 -2.69 -16.05
CA ALA A 215 -21.52 -1.81 -15.02
C ALA A 215 -21.24 -0.32 -15.27
N GLY A 216 -20.59 0.03 -16.38
CA GLY A 216 -20.25 1.40 -16.73
C GLY A 216 -20.99 1.88 -17.98
N SER A 217 -22.28 2.19 -17.86
CA SER A 217 -22.91 3.09 -18.83
C SER A 217 -23.87 4.07 -18.14
N GLY A 218 -23.45 5.33 -18.12
CA GLY A 218 -24.34 6.46 -17.87
C GLY A 218 -23.94 7.31 -16.67
N VAL A 219 -23.23 8.41 -16.94
CA VAL A 219 -23.37 9.81 -16.45
C VAL A 219 -23.58 10.09 -14.94
N ASP A 220 -23.74 9.09 -14.08
CA ASP A 220 -24.03 9.26 -12.66
C ASP A 220 -22.85 8.81 -11.80
N ILE A 221 -22.36 9.76 -11.00
CA ILE A 221 -21.09 9.75 -10.26
C ILE A 221 -21.16 8.88 -8.98
N THR A 222 -22.05 7.89 -8.95
CA THR A 222 -22.49 7.19 -7.73
C THR A 222 -22.48 5.67 -7.82
N TYR A 223 -22.14 5.08 -8.97
CA TYR A 223 -22.17 3.62 -9.11
C TYR A 223 -20.88 2.98 -8.61
N SER A 224 -20.95 2.37 -7.42
CA SER A 224 -19.96 1.35 -7.05
C SER A 224 -20.24 0.09 -7.84
N LEU A 225 -19.20 -0.58 -8.33
CA LEU A 225 -19.33 -1.93 -8.88
C LEU A 225 -19.94 -2.86 -7.81
N SER A 226 -20.71 -3.86 -8.25
CA SER A 226 -21.18 -4.95 -7.38
C SER A 226 -20.01 -5.68 -6.72
N VAL A 227 -18.88 -5.71 -7.43
CA VAL A 227 -17.63 -6.32 -7.02
C VAL A 227 -16.99 -5.55 -5.87
N LEU A 228 -16.60 -6.32 -4.86
CA LEU A 228 -15.96 -5.81 -3.67
C LEU A 228 -14.50 -5.52 -3.91
N GLU A 229 -14.01 -4.47 -3.28
CA GLU A 229 -12.57 -4.30 -3.13
C GLU A 229 -12.02 -5.35 -2.15
N MET A 230 -10.83 -5.84 -2.48
CA MET A 230 -10.02 -6.70 -1.63
C MET A 230 -9.67 -6.00 -0.32
N LEU A 231 -9.82 -6.70 0.79
CA LEU A 231 -9.33 -6.20 2.08
C LEU A 231 -7.81 -6.39 2.17
N ALA A 232 -7.10 -5.45 2.79
CA ALA A 232 -5.65 -5.54 2.90
C ALA A 232 -5.18 -6.82 3.63
N VAL A 233 -5.97 -7.29 4.61
CA VAL A 233 -5.73 -8.57 5.30
C VAL A 233 -5.73 -9.78 4.36
N ASP A 234 -6.52 -9.75 3.28
CA ASP A 234 -6.66 -10.89 2.37
C ASP A 234 -5.40 -11.13 1.55
N VAL A 235 -4.54 -10.12 1.42
CA VAL A 235 -3.21 -10.21 0.78
C VAL A 235 -2.38 -11.33 1.41
N GLN A 236 -2.58 -11.62 2.69
CA GLN A 236 -1.91 -12.70 3.39
C GLN A 236 -2.25 -14.10 2.82
N ARG A 237 -3.46 -14.28 2.27
CA ARG A 237 -4.05 -15.59 1.95
C ARG A 237 -4.17 -15.86 0.44
N MET A 238 -3.69 -14.97 -0.42
CA MET A 238 -3.78 -15.11 -1.87
C MET A 238 -2.43 -14.89 -2.58
N ASN A 239 -2.38 -15.21 -3.87
CA ASN A 239 -1.33 -14.74 -4.79
C ASN A 239 -1.83 -13.47 -5.47
N ALA A 240 -1.04 -12.40 -5.41
CA ALA A 240 -1.38 -11.13 -6.01
C ALA A 240 -0.23 -10.60 -6.87
N ASP A 241 -0.60 -9.98 -7.97
CA ASP A 241 0.30 -9.31 -8.90
C ASP A 241 0.28 -7.80 -8.64
N ILE A 242 1.38 -7.16 -9.01
CA ILE A 242 1.56 -5.71 -8.88
C ILE A 242 1.64 -5.12 -10.28
N TYR A 243 0.74 -4.17 -10.56
CA TYR A 243 0.67 -3.50 -11.84
C TYR A 243 0.99 -2.02 -11.68
N ASP A 244 1.95 -1.51 -12.45
CA ASP A 244 2.20 -0.08 -12.55
C ASP A 244 1.05 0.61 -13.28
N LEU A 245 0.53 1.69 -12.70
CA LEU A 245 -0.58 2.46 -13.26
C LEU A 245 -0.06 3.82 -13.76
N PRO A 246 0.07 4.02 -15.08
CA PRO A 246 0.41 5.33 -15.63
C PRO A 246 -0.60 6.39 -15.20
N LEU A 247 -0.14 7.62 -14.95
CA LEU A 247 -1.02 8.72 -14.52
C LEU A 247 -2.19 8.95 -15.48
N GLU A 248 -1.93 8.84 -16.78
CA GLU A 248 -2.97 8.98 -17.80
C GLU A 248 -4.07 7.92 -17.66
N LEU A 249 -3.70 6.67 -17.36
CA LEU A 249 -4.66 5.59 -17.11
C LEU A 249 -5.48 5.89 -15.84
N VAL A 250 -4.81 6.32 -14.76
CA VAL A 250 -5.47 6.69 -13.51
C VAL A 250 -6.48 7.82 -13.71
N GLN A 251 -6.18 8.81 -14.56
CA GLN A 251 -7.04 9.97 -14.79
C GLN A 251 -8.21 9.68 -15.75
N LYS A 252 -8.02 8.81 -16.73
CA LYS A 252 -9.01 8.58 -17.80
C LYS A 252 -9.83 7.31 -17.61
N SER A 253 -9.39 6.38 -16.78
CA SER A 253 -10.07 5.09 -16.61
C SER A 253 -11.37 5.27 -15.82
N PRO A 254 -12.52 4.83 -16.37
CA PRO A 254 -13.77 4.79 -15.63
C PRO A 254 -13.69 3.86 -14.41
N PHE A 255 -12.91 2.79 -14.48
CA PHE A 255 -12.71 1.86 -13.36
C PHE A 255 -12.12 2.55 -12.13
N PHE A 256 -11.23 3.53 -12.33
CA PHE A 256 -10.57 4.24 -11.22
C PHE A 256 -11.33 5.48 -10.74
N ASN A 257 -12.22 6.05 -11.54
CA ASN A 257 -12.86 7.34 -11.23
C ASN A 257 -14.39 7.28 -11.08
N ASP A 258 -15.06 6.41 -11.82
CA ASP A 258 -16.52 6.40 -11.93
C ASP A 258 -17.12 5.11 -11.33
N ALA A 259 -16.61 3.96 -11.77
CA ALA A 259 -17.07 2.63 -11.39
C ALA A 259 -16.09 1.98 -10.40
N ARG A 260 -15.83 2.65 -9.28
CA ARG A 260 -14.92 2.12 -8.26
C ARG A 260 -15.49 0.86 -7.61
N LEU A 261 -14.59 -0.05 -7.24
CA LEU A 261 -14.92 -1.21 -6.43
C LEU A 261 -15.62 -0.79 -5.14
N ARG A 262 -16.56 -1.61 -4.67
CA ARG A 262 -17.26 -1.32 -3.42
C ARG A 262 -16.31 -1.58 -2.24
N HIS A 263 -15.71 -0.50 -1.75
CA HIS A 263 -14.92 -0.51 -0.51
C HIS A 263 -15.87 -0.59 0.70
N ALA A 264 -15.53 -1.45 1.67
CA ALA A 264 -16.34 -1.66 2.88
C ALA A 264 -16.38 -0.47 3.86
N VAL A 265 -15.44 0.48 3.78
CA VAL A 265 -15.17 1.49 4.82
C VAL A 265 -14.93 2.89 4.22
N ALA A 266 -15.07 3.09 2.91
CA ALA A 266 -14.74 4.38 2.28
C ALA A 266 -15.53 5.55 2.91
N LEU A 267 -14.79 6.49 3.49
CA LEU A 267 -15.28 7.58 4.34
C LEU A 267 -16.09 8.66 3.58
N SER A 268 -15.93 8.80 2.26
CA SER A 268 -16.68 9.77 1.44
C SER A 268 -16.64 9.46 -0.06
N PRO A 269 -17.75 9.65 -0.81
CA PRO A 269 -17.75 9.56 -2.28
C PRO A 269 -16.73 10.48 -2.96
N ASN A 270 -16.42 11.63 -2.35
CA ASN A 270 -15.53 12.62 -2.94
C ASN A 270 -14.07 12.18 -3.02
N ILE A 271 -13.63 11.22 -2.20
CA ILE A 271 -12.25 10.73 -2.20
C ILE A 271 -12.10 9.45 -3.02
N ARG A 272 -13.18 8.71 -3.26
CA ARG A 272 -13.17 7.42 -3.98
C ARG A 272 -12.45 7.41 -5.33
N PRO A 273 -12.51 8.44 -6.18
CA PRO A 273 -11.73 8.45 -7.42
C PRO A 273 -10.22 8.36 -7.13
N LEU A 274 -9.51 7.41 -7.74
CA LEU A 274 -8.08 7.18 -7.49
C LEU A 274 -7.22 8.44 -7.73
N GLY A 275 -7.60 9.24 -8.74
CA GLY A 275 -6.94 10.52 -9.03
C GLY A 275 -7.01 11.51 -7.86
N ARG A 276 -8.07 11.46 -7.04
CA ARG A 276 -8.27 12.34 -5.88
C ARG A 276 -7.50 11.90 -4.65
N TYR A 277 -7.16 10.62 -4.52
CA TYR A 277 -6.33 10.12 -3.40
C TYR A 277 -4.98 10.82 -3.33
N LYS A 278 -4.35 11.13 -4.47
CA LYS A 278 -3.09 11.88 -4.46
C LYS A 278 -3.22 13.25 -3.83
N THR A 279 -4.29 13.96 -4.15
CA THR A 279 -4.58 15.27 -3.56
C THR A 279 -4.76 15.14 -2.05
N PHE A 280 -5.57 14.15 -1.63
CA PHE A 280 -5.79 13.89 -0.22
C PHE A 280 -4.49 13.51 0.52
N VAL A 281 -3.77 12.50 0.04
CA VAL A 281 -2.54 12.00 0.67
C VAL A 281 -1.49 13.10 0.77
N LEU A 282 -1.26 13.86 -0.30
CA LEU A 282 -0.29 14.96 -0.26
C LEU A 282 -0.74 16.07 0.70
N SER A 283 -2.04 16.35 0.78
CA SER A 283 -2.56 17.29 1.76
C SER A 283 -2.31 16.79 3.20
N LEU A 284 -2.57 15.51 3.50
CA LEU A 284 -2.31 14.91 4.80
C LEU A 284 -0.82 15.01 5.15
N LEU A 285 0.06 14.57 4.25
CA LEU A 285 1.52 14.61 4.46
C LEU A 285 2.04 16.03 4.63
N TRP A 286 1.47 17.01 3.93
CA TRP A 286 1.85 18.41 4.08
C TRP A 286 1.62 18.92 5.52
N HIS A 287 0.49 18.54 6.12
CA HIS A 287 0.16 18.89 7.50
C HIS A 287 0.98 18.06 8.50
N GLU A 288 1.10 16.75 8.29
CA GLU A 288 1.89 15.84 9.13
C GLU A 288 3.37 16.22 9.19
N LEU A 289 3.92 16.87 8.16
CA LEU A 289 5.29 17.40 8.17
C LEU A 289 5.44 18.73 8.93
N ARG A 290 4.34 19.39 9.31
CA ARG A 290 4.32 20.71 9.96
C ARG A 290 3.86 20.66 11.41
N GLU A 291 2.76 19.96 11.68
CA GLU A 291 2.20 19.77 13.02
C GLU A 291 2.23 18.28 13.38
N GLU A 292 2.38 17.96 14.66
CA GLU A 292 2.09 16.61 15.17
C GLU A 292 0.56 16.45 15.29
N HIS A 293 0.04 15.22 15.15
CA HIS A 293 -1.41 14.95 15.24
C HIS A 293 -2.28 15.61 14.14
N ALA A 294 -1.72 15.95 12.98
CA ALA A 294 -2.51 16.52 11.89
C ALA A 294 -3.63 15.58 11.42
N ALA A 295 -3.38 14.27 11.40
CA ALA A 295 -4.37 13.25 11.08
C ALA A 295 -5.56 13.25 12.04
N GLU A 296 -5.35 13.53 13.32
CA GLU A 296 -6.42 13.66 14.32
C GLU A 296 -7.31 14.87 14.00
N ALA A 297 -6.71 16.01 13.68
CA ALA A 297 -7.44 17.20 13.27
C ALA A 297 -8.22 16.98 11.96
N VAL A 298 -7.62 16.32 10.96
CA VAL A 298 -8.32 15.94 9.72
C VAL A 298 -9.52 15.04 10.03
N THR A 299 -9.37 14.08 10.95
CA THR A 299 -10.47 13.19 11.38
C THR A 299 -11.59 13.98 12.05
N ALA A 300 -11.26 14.90 12.97
CA ALA A 300 -12.24 15.71 13.68
C ALA A 300 -13.00 16.68 12.75
N SER A 301 -12.36 17.18 11.70
CA SER A 301 -12.93 18.14 10.74
C SER A 301 -13.19 17.53 9.37
N TRP A 302 -13.48 16.23 9.31
CA TRP A 302 -13.54 15.46 8.06
C TRP A 302 -14.34 16.13 6.95
N TRP A 303 -15.59 16.49 7.21
CA TRP A 303 -16.50 17.02 6.18
C TRP A 303 -16.02 18.37 5.62
N ASP A 304 -15.66 19.29 6.51
CA ASP A 304 -15.15 20.61 6.12
C ASP A 304 -13.83 20.49 5.35
N TYR A 305 -12.98 19.56 5.76
CA TYR A 305 -11.70 19.31 5.11
C TYR A 305 -11.85 18.71 3.71
N VAL A 306 -12.76 17.74 3.55
CA VAL A 306 -13.08 17.16 2.23
C VAL A 306 -13.68 18.21 1.30
N GLU A 307 -14.59 19.05 1.80
CA GLU A 307 -15.16 20.14 1.01
C GLU A 307 -14.11 21.19 0.64
N TYR A 308 -13.21 21.52 1.57
CA TYR A 308 -12.05 22.36 1.29
C TYR A 308 -11.17 21.78 0.16
N LEU A 309 -10.90 20.47 0.19
CA LEU A 309 -10.06 19.79 -0.80
C LEU A 309 -10.70 19.60 -2.17
N PHE A 310 -12.03 19.39 -2.24
CA PHE A 310 -12.70 18.93 -3.45
C PHE A 310 -13.92 19.76 -3.87
N GLY A 311 -14.34 20.74 -3.08
CA GLY A 311 -15.44 21.65 -3.37
C GLY A 311 -15.17 22.52 -4.61
N SER A 312 -16.26 22.90 -5.29
CA SER A 312 -16.27 23.52 -6.63
C SER A 312 -16.55 25.02 -6.64
N GLY A 313 -16.55 25.70 -5.49
CA GLY A 313 -16.85 27.14 -5.38
C GLY A 313 -15.80 28.07 -6.03
N ALA A 314 -16.24 29.23 -6.53
CA ALA A 314 -15.41 30.24 -7.21
C ALA A 314 -14.28 30.86 -6.34
N GLY A 315 -14.33 30.69 -5.01
CA GLY A 315 -13.28 31.07 -4.06
C GLY A 315 -12.48 29.90 -3.48
N SER A 316 -12.65 28.69 -4.01
CA SER A 316 -12.11 27.45 -3.43
C SER A 316 -10.59 27.44 -3.26
N ASN A 317 -9.83 28.11 -4.14
CA ASN A 317 -8.37 28.18 -4.04
C ASN A 317 -7.88 29.12 -2.93
N ASP A 318 -8.63 30.17 -2.63
CA ASP A 318 -8.32 31.15 -1.58
C ASP A 318 -9.02 30.83 -0.25
N ALA A 319 -9.81 29.75 -0.22
CA ALA A 319 -10.39 29.22 0.99
C ALA A 319 -9.27 28.90 2.00
N LYS A 320 -9.51 29.29 3.25
CA LYS A 320 -8.62 28.97 4.37
C LYS A 320 -8.85 27.53 4.83
N CYS A 321 -7.75 26.87 5.18
CA CYS A 321 -7.80 25.50 5.69
C CYS A 321 -8.62 25.43 7.00
N PRO A 322 -9.63 24.55 7.09
CA PRO A 322 -10.50 24.48 8.26
C PRO A 322 -9.78 23.92 9.51
N LEU A 323 -8.63 23.26 9.35
CA LEU A 323 -7.90 22.64 10.46
C LEU A 323 -7.21 23.67 11.37
N MET A 324 -6.85 24.85 10.83
CA MET A 324 -6.20 25.95 11.55
C MET A 324 -5.02 25.51 12.46
N LEU A 325 -4.24 24.52 12.02
CA LEU A 325 -3.11 23.96 12.77
C LEU A 325 -2.01 25.00 12.96
N ARG A 326 -1.44 25.07 14.17
CA ARG A 326 -0.44 26.09 14.54
C ARG A 326 0.82 26.01 13.69
N GLY A 327 1.31 24.81 13.40
CA GLY A 327 2.47 24.55 12.54
C GLY A 327 2.26 24.97 11.08
N CYS A 328 1.04 25.34 10.68
CA CYS A 328 0.74 25.85 9.35
C CYS A 328 0.79 27.37 9.25
N GLY A 329 1.18 28.07 10.32
CA GLY A 329 1.29 29.53 10.40
C GLY A 329 0.16 30.18 11.21
N ALA A 330 0.43 31.37 11.76
CA ALA A 330 -0.50 32.07 12.65
C ALA A 330 -1.84 32.44 11.97
N ASP A 331 -1.80 32.76 10.68
CA ASP A 331 -2.98 33.10 9.86
C ASP A 331 -3.51 31.90 9.06
N GLY A 332 -3.04 30.68 9.39
CA GLY A 332 -3.26 29.46 8.64
C GLY A 332 -2.70 29.52 7.22
N HIS A 333 -3.24 28.70 6.34
CA HIS A 333 -2.88 28.66 4.92
C HIS A 333 -4.13 28.52 4.05
N THR A 334 -3.96 28.83 2.77
CA THR A 334 -4.95 28.64 1.72
C THR A 334 -4.82 27.28 1.05
N ARG A 335 -5.87 26.88 0.32
CA ARG A 335 -5.82 25.70 -0.55
C ARG A 335 -4.73 25.84 -1.60
N ARG A 336 -4.58 27.02 -2.22
CA ARG A 336 -3.56 27.28 -3.24
C ARG A 336 -2.14 27.05 -2.71
N GLU A 337 -1.83 27.55 -1.51
CA GLU A 337 -0.51 27.39 -0.89
C GLU A 337 -0.17 25.92 -0.63
N MET A 338 -1.13 25.16 -0.08
CA MET A 338 -0.95 23.73 0.17
C MET A 338 -0.83 22.94 -1.14
N MET A 339 -1.70 23.18 -2.11
CA MET A 339 -1.67 22.49 -3.41
C MET A 339 -0.44 22.86 -4.26
N GLY A 340 0.19 23.99 -3.97
CA GLY A 340 1.46 24.41 -4.58
C GLY A 340 2.68 23.68 -4.02
N TRP A 341 2.54 22.93 -2.92
CA TRP A 341 3.65 22.17 -2.34
C TRP A 341 4.10 21.04 -3.27
N ARG A 342 5.41 20.95 -3.46
CA ARG A 342 6.05 19.85 -4.19
C ARG A 342 6.85 19.02 -3.18
N PRO A 343 6.46 17.76 -2.92
CA PRO A 343 7.28 16.88 -2.08
C PRO A 343 8.64 16.63 -2.74
N ARG A 344 9.63 16.21 -1.93
CA ARG A 344 10.98 15.85 -2.41
C ARG A 344 11.07 14.45 -3.05
N PHE A 345 9.94 13.77 -3.13
CA PHE A 345 9.80 12.41 -3.66
C PHE A 345 8.78 12.40 -4.80
N GLU A 346 8.90 11.39 -5.67
CA GLU A 346 7.94 11.13 -6.74
C GLU A 346 6.68 10.46 -6.20
N VAL A 347 5.55 10.68 -6.88
CA VAL A 347 4.27 10.05 -6.52
C VAL A 347 3.77 9.23 -7.68
N ASN A 348 3.71 7.92 -7.48
CA ASN A 348 3.31 6.93 -8.47
C ASN A 348 2.07 6.16 -8.02
N TYR A 349 1.50 5.36 -8.92
CA TYR A 349 0.33 4.54 -8.64
C TYR A 349 0.61 3.08 -9.01
N LYS A 350 0.18 2.17 -8.15
CA LYS A 350 0.20 0.72 -8.44
C LYS A 350 -1.14 0.11 -8.06
N LEU A 351 -1.50 -0.98 -8.73
CA LEU A 351 -2.61 -1.86 -8.38
C LEU A 351 -2.06 -3.17 -7.84
N LEU A 352 -2.50 -3.57 -6.65
CA LEU A 352 -2.31 -4.92 -6.13
C LEU A 352 -3.60 -5.71 -6.34
N ALA A 353 -3.59 -6.69 -7.24
CA ALA A 353 -4.77 -7.48 -7.56
C ALA A 353 -4.47 -8.98 -7.51
N ALA A 354 -5.45 -9.78 -7.14
CA ALA A 354 -5.33 -11.24 -7.22
C ALA A 354 -5.05 -11.68 -8.66
N ALA A 355 -4.15 -12.66 -8.81
CA ALA A 355 -3.70 -13.15 -10.11
C ALA A 355 -4.87 -13.62 -10.99
N ASP A 356 -5.92 -14.19 -10.38
CA ASP A 356 -7.12 -14.68 -11.09
C ASP A 356 -7.89 -13.58 -11.83
N TRP A 357 -7.75 -12.31 -11.43
CA TRP A 357 -8.39 -11.17 -12.08
C TRP A 357 -7.63 -10.63 -13.29
N ARG A 358 -6.43 -11.17 -13.60
CA ARG A 358 -5.56 -10.66 -14.66
C ARG A 358 -6.26 -10.53 -16.01
N VAL A 359 -6.93 -11.59 -16.46
CA VAL A 359 -7.61 -11.63 -17.78
C VAL A 359 -8.66 -10.52 -17.89
N GLU A 360 -9.40 -10.29 -16.82
CA GLU A 360 -10.43 -9.25 -16.78
C GLU A 360 -9.81 -7.85 -16.79
N LEU A 361 -8.76 -7.63 -16.00
CA LEU A 361 -8.03 -6.36 -15.95
C LEU A 361 -7.35 -6.03 -17.29
N GLU A 362 -6.87 -7.04 -18.03
CA GLU A 362 -6.40 -6.89 -19.41
C GLU A 362 -7.55 -6.49 -20.35
N ARG A 363 -8.71 -7.15 -20.22
CA ARG A 363 -9.90 -6.88 -21.05
C ARG A 363 -10.38 -5.43 -20.92
N ILE A 364 -10.34 -4.86 -19.72
CA ILE A 364 -10.71 -3.46 -19.47
C ILE A 364 -9.56 -2.46 -19.63
N GLY A 365 -8.39 -2.91 -20.11
CA GLY A 365 -7.25 -2.05 -20.43
C GLY A 365 -6.50 -1.48 -19.23
N ILE A 366 -6.65 -2.08 -18.05
CA ILE A 366 -5.90 -1.71 -16.84
C ILE A 366 -4.51 -2.34 -16.85
N VAL A 367 -4.41 -3.58 -17.35
CA VAL A 367 -3.18 -4.35 -17.47
C VAL A 367 -2.85 -4.55 -18.94
N LYS A 368 -1.56 -4.57 -19.27
CA LYS A 368 -1.08 -4.89 -20.63
C LYS A 368 -0.89 -6.39 -20.77
N SER A 369 -1.34 -6.93 -21.90
CA SER A 369 -1.18 -8.33 -22.28
C SER A 369 0.24 -8.74 -22.63
#